data_AF-A0AAN9BAG2-F1
#
_entry.id   AF-A0AAN9BAG2-F1
#
_cell.length_a   1.000
_cell.length_b   1.000
_cell.length_c   1.000
_cell.angle_alpha   90.00
_cell.angle_beta   90.00
_cell.angle_gamma   90.00
#
_symmetry.space_group_name_H-M   'P 1'
#
loop_
_entity.id
_entity.type
_entity.pdbx_description
1 polymer ?
#
loop_
_entity_poly.entity_id
_entity_poly.type
_entity_poly.pdbx_seq_one_letter_code
_entity_poly.pdbx_strand_id
1 'polypeptide(L)'
;MVTVVSGVVEAWRLGAQDYFTTTGTNFYTDMARLSASLGLAVTHKSAVAFASLVPRKDHEVVIMAPTAGKDFFEMVYFVLRAFADDLHKYCFSMGLAYPALDGLEALIPAYARIITRGVVTDVRADMSSLELFAATNVNIDPFEVTELVRKSAKMRRKVF
;
A
#
# COMPACT_ATOMS: atom_id res chain seq x y z
N MET A 1 -20.04 16.01 -15.81
CA MET A 1 -18.60 15.69 -15.90
C MET A 1 -18.45 14.27 -15.37
N VAL A 2 -18.26 13.27 -16.24
CA VAL A 2 -18.08 11.88 -15.81
C VAL A 2 -16.63 11.75 -15.37
N THR A 3 -16.38 11.80 -14.07
CA THR A 3 -15.07 11.45 -13.53
C THR A 3 -14.85 9.97 -13.86
N VAL A 4 -13.99 9.66 -14.82
CA VAL A 4 -13.59 8.29 -15.12
C VAL A 4 -12.75 7.81 -13.94
N VAL A 5 -13.39 7.28 -12.91
CA VAL A 5 -12.71 6.60 -11.82
C VAL A 5 -12.27 5.24 -12.37
N SER A 6 -10.98 4.92 -12.25
CA SER A 6 -10.48 3.58 -12.59
C SER A 6 -11.36 2.53 -11.88
N GLY A 7 -11.81 1.51 -12.60
CA GLY A 7 -12.78 0.54 -12.08
C GLY A 7 -12.35 -0.14 -10.77
N VAL A 8 -11.04 -0.30 -10.56
CA VAL A 8 -10.48 -0.85 -9.31
C VAL A 8 -10.59 0.15 -8.15
N VAL A 9 -10.31 1.43 -8.40
CA VAL A 9 -10.41 2.48 -7.38
C VAL A 9 -11.87 2.69 -6.97
N GLU A 10 -12.79 2.63 -7.93
CA GLU A 10 -14.23 2.70 -7.66
C GLU A 10 -14.73 1.49 -6.88
N ALA A 11 -14.25 0.28 -7.20
CA ALA A 11 -14.55 -0.92 -6.42
C ALA A 11 -14.08 -0.79 -4.95
N TRP A 12 -12.90 -0.20 -4.70
CA TRP A 12 -12.45 0.07 -3.33
C TRP A 12 -13.34 1.08 -2.62
N ARG A 13 -13.75 2.14 -3.32
CA ARG A 13 -14.66 3.16 -2.81
C ARG A 13 -16.01 2.55 -2.40
N LEU A 14 -16.62 1.77 -3.29
CA LEU A 14 -17.90 1.10 -3.05
C LEU A 14 -17.81 0.08 -1.92
N GLY A 15 -16.74 -0.71 -1.86
CA GLY A 15 -16.51 -1.66 -0.76
C GLY A 15 -16.33 -0.95 0.59
N ALA A 16 -15.63 0.19 0.63
CA ALA A 16 -15.49 0.98 1.84
C ALA A 16 -16.82 1.61 2.29
N GLN A 17 -17.66 2.03 1.33
CA GLN A 17 -19.01 2.55 1.60
C GLN A 17 -19.95 1.47 2.16
N ASP A 18 -19.90 0.27 1.60
CA ASP A 18 -20.69 -0.88 2.06
C ASP A 18 -20.28 -1.29 3.48
N TYR A 19 -18.97 -1.34 3.74
CA TYR A 19 -18.42 -1.57 5.08
C TYR A 19 -18.92 -0.53 6.08
N PHE A 20 -18.85 0.76 5.74
CA PHE A 20 -19.34 1.85 6.59
C PHE A 20 -20.85 1.73 6.86
N THR A 21 -21.64 1.37 5.85
CA THR A 21 -23.09 1.19 5.98
C THR A 21 -23.44 0.03 6.92
N THR A 22 -22.63 -1.04 6.93
CA THR A 22 -22.87 -2.23 7.74
C THR A 22 -22.34 -2.11 9.18
N THR A 23 -21.18 -1.46 9.37
CA THR A 23 -20.46 -1.43 10.66
C THR A 23 -20.53 -0.09 11.38
N GLY A 24 -20.84 0.99 10.65
CA GLY A 24 -20.80 2.36 11.16
C GLY A 24 -19.40 2.95 11.31
N THR A 25 -18.34 2.22 10.91
CA THR A 25 -16.95 2.65 11.07
C THR A 25 -16.23 2.78 9.72
N ASN A 26 -15.17 3.61 9.69
CA ASN A 26 -14.42 3.86 8.47
C ASN A 26 -13.46 2.69 8.18
N PHE A 27 -13.64 2.03 7.03
CA PHE A 27 -12.86 0.87 6.59
C PHE A 27 -11.34 1.08 6.68
N TYR A 28 -10.82 2.20 6.15
CA TYR A 28 -9.38 2.46 6.12
C TYR A 28 -8.80 2.69 7.52
N THR A 29 -9.57 3.32 8.40
CA THR A 29 -9.18 3.53 9.80
C THR A 29 -9.08 2.20 10.53
N ASP A 30 -10.05 1.31 10.35
CA ASP A 30 -10.04 0.00 10.99
C ASP A 30 -8.98 -0.92 10.40
N MET A 31 -8.71 -0.82 9.09
CA MET A 31 -7.59 -1.50 8.45
C MET A 31 -6.25 -1.06 9.06
N ALA A 32 -6.03 0.24 9.26
CA ALA A 32 -4.83 0.74 9.90
C ALA A 32 -4.68 0.23 11.35
N ARG A 33 -5.78 0.20 12.12
CA ARG A 33 -5.81 -0.32 13.50
C ARG A 33 -5.54 -1.81 13.55
N LEU A 34 -6.12 -2.59 12.65
CA LEU A 34 -5.89 -4.03 12.54
C LEU A 34 -4.41 -4.30 12.23
N SER A 35 -3.85 -3.64 11.20
CA SER A 35 -2.44 -3.77 10.84
C SER A 35 -1.51 -3.39 11.99
N ALA A 36 -1.85 -2.35 12.76
CA ALA A 36 -1.09 -1.98 13.95
C ALA A 36 -1.18 -3.02 15.07
N SER A 37 -2.37 -3.57 15.32
CA SER A 37 -2.60 -4.59 16.35
C SER A 37 -1.89 -5.90 16.04
N LEU A 38 -1.75 -6.23 14.76
CA LEU A 38 -0.97 -7.38 14.28
C LEU A 38 0.54 -7.12 14.26
N GLY A 39 1.02 -5.90 14.53
CA GLY A 39 2.44 -5.57 14.42
C GLY A 39 2.95 -5.37 12.99
N LEU A 40 2.06 -5.35 12.00
CA LEU A 40 2.36 -5.15 10.57
C LEU A 40 2.44 -3.67 10.16
N ALA A 41 2.12 -2.74 11.08
CA ALA A 41 2.17 -1.32 10.79
C ALA A 41 3.49 -0.65 11.23
N VAL A 42 3.90 0.32 10.42
CA VAL A 42 4.98 1.27 10.65
C VAL A 42 4.40 2.67 10.50
N THR A 43 4.51 3.49 11.54
CA THR A 43 3.99 4.86 11.53
C THR A 43 5.12 5.87 11.38
N HIS A 44 4.85 6.91 10.58
CA HIS A 44 5.70 8.09 10.45
C HIS A 44 4.80 9.33 10.45
N LYS A 45 4.74 10.01 11.59
CA LYS A 45 3.86 11.16 11.81
C LYS A 45 2.41 10.83 11.42
N SER A 46 1.80 11.51 10.45
CA SER A 46 0.42 11.25 10.00
C SER A 46 0.29 10.09 9.00
N ALA A 47 1.39 9.51 8.53
CA ALA A 47 1.37 8.41 7.56
C ALA A 47 1.57 7.05 8.25
N VAL A 48 0.85 6.05 7.77
CA VAL A 48 1.01 4.65 8.19
C VAL A 48 1.32 3.80 6.97
N ALA A 49 2.38 3.01 7.04
CA ALA A 49 2.69 1.97 6.08
C ALA A 49 2.47 0.60 6.73
N PHE A 50 1.95 -0.36 5.99
CA PHE A 50 1.79 -1.72 6.46
C PHE A 50 1.90 -2.72 5.31
N ALA A 51 2.37 -3.92 5.62
CA ALA A 51 2.34 -5.02 4.66
C ALA A 51 0.88 -5.47 4.47
N SER A 52 0.47 -5.66 3.21
CA SER A 52 -0.89 -6.10 2.88
C SER A 52 -1.15 -7.52 3.38
N LEU A 53 -2.29 -7.75 4.04
CA LEU A 53 -2.75 -9.09 4.44
C LEU A 53 -3.28 -9.90 3.24
N VAL A 54 -3.64 -9.21 2.16
CA VAL A 54 -4.14 -9.81 0.90
C VAL A 54 -3.26 -9.32 -0.27
N PRO A 55 -1.95 -9.60 -0.24
CA PRO A 55 -1.02 -9.09 -1.22
C PRO A 55 -1.32 -9.64 -2.61
N ARG A 56 -1.14 -8.82 -3.67
CA ARG A 56 -1.24 -9.28 -5.07
C ARG A 56 0.10 -9.71 -5.66
N LYS A 57 1.21 -9.33 -5.03
CA LYS A 57 2.56 -9.76 -5.38
C LYS A 57 3.47 -9.61 -4.16
N ASP A 58 4.68 -10.12 -4.28
CA ASP A 58 5.69 -10.07 -3.23
C ASP A 58 6.01 -8.64 -2.77
N HIS A 59 6.26 -8.50 -1.48
CA HIS A 59 6.60 -7.24 -0.81
C HIS A 59 5.57 -6.13 -1.03
N GLU A 60 4.28 -6.47 -1.05
CA GLU A 60 3.23 -5.47 -1.17
C GLU A 60 3.11 -4.63 0.10
N VAL A 61 3.35 -3.32 -0.05
CA VAL A 61 3.20 -2.33 1.01
C VAL A 61 2.09 -1.35 0.64
N VAL A 62 1.18 -1.14 1.59
CA VAL A 62 0.15 -0.12 1.53
C VAL A 62 0.55 1.03 2.42
N ILE A 63 0.39 2.26 1.95
CA ILE A 63 0.64 3.49 2.70
C ILE A 63 -0.65 4.30 2.70
N MET A 64 -1.06 4.76 3.88
CA MET A 64 -2.22 5.62 4.05
C MET A 64 -1.85 6.87 4.84
N ALA A 65 -2.44 8.00 4.47
CA ALA A 65 -2.41 9.23 5.24
C ALA A 65 -3.71 10.02 5.03
N PRO A 66 -4.10 10.91 5.97
CA PRO A 66 -5.27 11.77 5.78
C PRO A 66 -5.20 12.62 4.51
N THR A 67 -4.00 13.09 4.16
CA THR A 67 -3.75 13.94 2.98
C THR A 67 -2.45 13.52 2.28
N ALA A 68 -2.35 13.79 0.97
CA ALA A 68 -1.14 13.55 0.17
C ALA A 68 -0.08 14.64 0.43
N GLY A 69 0.38 14.76 1.68
CA GLY A 69 1.33 15.77 2.13
C GLY A 69 2.76 15.24 2.28
N LYS A 70 3.62 16.04 2.91
CA LYS A 70 5.03 15.72 3.14
C LYS A 70 5.21 14.35 3.81
N ASP A 71 4.47 14.08 4.88
CA ASP A 71 4.61 12.84 5.65
C ASP A 71 4.26 11.58 4.83
N PHE A 72 3.29 11.69 3.92
CA PHE A 72 2.91 10.61 3.00
C PHE A 72 4.04 10.32 2.01
N PHE A 73 4.58 11.36 1.36
CA PHE A 73 5.67 11.18 0.40
C PHE A 73 7.00 10.81 1.07
N GLU A 74 7.26 11.25 2.31
CA GLU A 74 8.39 10.75 3.11
C GLU A 74 8.26 9.24 3.36
N MET A 75 7.05 8.75 3.69
CA MET A 75 6.81 7.32 3.86
C MET A 75 6.97 6.54 2.54
N VAL A 76 6.44 7.07 1.43
CA VAL A 76 6.67 6.49 0.09
C VAL A 76 8.17 6.39 -0.19
N TYR A 77 8.91 7.46 0.08
CA TYR A 77 10.37 7.47 -0.07
C TYR A 77 11.03 6.38 0.78
N PHE A 78 10.66 6.22 2.06
CA PHE A 78 11.23 5.17 2.91
C PHE A 78 10.98 3.77 2.35
N VAL A 79 9.78 3.49 1.83
CA VAL A 79 9.45 2.19 1.23
C VAL A 79 10.25 1.96 -0.06
N LEU A 80 10.31 2.94 -0.96
CA LEU A 80 11.08 2.82 -2.20
C LEU A 80 12.57 2.62 -1.94
N ARG A 81 13.14 3.32 -0.95
CA ARG A 81 14.54 3.11 -0.55
C ARG A 81 14.75 1.77 0.15
N ALA A 82 13.76 1.27 0.89
CA ALA A 82 13.82 -0.08 1.45
C ALA A 82 13.94 -1.14 0.33
N PHE A 83 13.17 -0.98 -0.75
CA PHE A 83 13.23 -1.90 -1.88
C PHE A 83 14.56 -1.80 -2.64
N ALA A 84 15.01 -0.58 -2.93
CA ALA A 84 16.22 -0.38 -3.71
C ALA A 84 17.51 -0.71 -2.93
N ASP A 85 17.65 -0.17 -1.72
CA ASP A 85 18.90 -0.24 -0.97
C ASP A 85 19.02 -1.52 -0.14
N ASP A 86 17.90 -1.96 0.45
CA ASP A 86 17.91 -3.02 1.46
C ASP A 86 17.51 -4.39 0.84
N LEU A 87 16.62 -4.43 -0.16
CA LEU A 87 16.25 -5.66 -0.89
C LEU A 87 16.93 -5.81 -2.27
N HIS A 88 17.60 -4.77 -2.77
CA HIS A 88 18.14 -4.72 -4.13
C HIS A 88 17.09 -5.03 -5.22
N LYS A 89 15.83 -4.63 -4.99
CA LYS A 89 14.72 -4.73 -5.93
C LYS A 89 14.47 -3.37 -6.56
N TYR A 90 14.97 -3.21 -7.78
CA TYR A 90 14.87 -1.94 -8.53
C TYR A 90 13.59 -1.84 -9.36
N CYS A 91 12.94 -2.97 -9.66
CA CYS A 91 11.68 -2.98 -10.38
C CYS A 91 10.51 -3.08 -9.41
N PHE A 92 9.72 -2.02 -9.38
CA PHE A 92 8.51 -1.94 -8.59
C PHE A 92 7.40 -1.27 -9.41
N SER A 93 6.16 -1.54 -9.03
CA SER A 93 4.99 -0.84 -9.56
C SER A 93 4.28 -0.16 -8.40
N MET A 94 3.79 1.05 -8.64
CA MET A 94 3.11 1.85 -7.64
C MET A 94 1.81 2.40 -8.20
N GLY A 95 0.73 2.23 -7.44
CA GLY A 95 -0.54 2.90 -7.68
C GLY A 95 -0.81 3.91 -6.57
N LEU A 96 -1.32 5.08 -6.94
CA LEU A 96 -1.74 6.13 -6.01
C LEU A 96 -3.23 6.40 -6.19
N ALA A 97 -3.94 6.53 -5.08
CA ALA A 97 -5.31 7.00 -5.04
C ALA A 97 -5.42 8.13 -4.02
N TYR A 98 -6.25 9.11 -4.32
CA TYR A 98 -6.41 10.32 -3.52
C TYR A 98 -7.90 10.54 -3.23
N PRO A 99 -8.21 11.33 -2.18
CA PRO A 99 -9.57 11.79 -1.96
C PRO A 99 -10.14 12.46 -3.21
N ALA A 100 -11.44 12.27 -3.44
CA ALA A 100 -12.13 12.84 -4.58
C ALA A 100 -12.06 14.38 -4.54
N LEU A 101 -11.80 15.01 -5.69
CA LEU A 101 -11.69 16.48 -5.79
C LEU A 101 -13.05 17.18 -5.66
N ASP A 102 -14.14 16.47 -5.89
CA ASP A 102 -15.52 16.98 -5.96
C ASP A 102 -16.29 16.83 -4.64
N GLY A 103 -15.62 16.47 -3.54
CA GLY A 103 -16.21 16.44 -2.20
C GLY A 103 -17.19 15.28 -1.95
N LEU A 104 -17.19 14.25 -2.80
CA LEU A 104 -18.01 13.05 -2.61
C LEU A 104 -17.62 12.26 -1.34
N GLU A 105 -18.64 11.71 -0.67
CA GLU A 105 -18.59 11.24 0.72
C GLU A 105 -17.73 9.97 0.96
N ALA A 106 -17.40 9.21 -0.08
CA ALA A 106 -16.64 7.97 0.07
C ALA A 106 -15.13 8.24 -0.08
N LEU A 107 -14.57 8.82 0.98
CA LEU A 107 -13.21 9.35 1.02
C LEU A 107 -12.17 8.22 1.12
N ILE A 108 -11.66 7.77 -0.03
CA ILE A 108 -10.38 7.08 -0.08
C ILE A 108 -9.32 8.04 0.49
N PRO A 109 -8.52 7.65 1.50
CA PRO A 109 -7.44 8.51 2.00
C PRO A 109 -6.38 8.73 0.93
N ALA A 110 -5.35 9.53 1.22
CA ALA A 110 -4.14 9.46 0.42
C ALA A 110 -3.58 8.03 0.57
N TYR A 111 -3.59 7.29 -0.53
CA TYR A 111 -3.37 5.86 -0.54
C TYR A 111 -2.30 5.53 -1.59
N ALA A 112 -1.23 4.88 -1.16
CA ALA A 112 -0.25 4.29 -2.07
C ALA A 112 -0.25 2.77 -1.89
N ARG A 113 -0.09 2.06 -3.00
CA ARG A 113 0.19 0.64 -3.01
C ARG A 113 1.42 0.41 -3.86
N ILE A 114 2.45 -0.14 -3.25
CA ILE A 114 3.74 -0.38 -3.87
C ILE A 114 4.02 -1.88 -3.83
N ILE A 115 4.37 -2.46 -4.98
CA ILE A 115 4.69 -3.88 -5.12
C ILE A 115 6.03 -4.06 -5.82
N THR A 116 6.77 -5.09 -5.44
CA THR A 116 7.99 -5.47 -6.20
C THR A 116 7.61 -6.31 -7.42
N ARG A 117 8.35 -6.13 -8.52
CA ARG A 117 8.23 -6.89 -9.76
C ARG A 117 9.30 -7.98 -9.88
N GLY A 118 9.91 -8.40 -8.78
CA GLY A 118 10.96 -9.41 -8.77
C GLY A 118 12.32 -8.93 -9.33
N VAL A 119 13.17 -9.88 -9.71
CA VAL A 119 14.50 -9.60 -10.29
C VAL A 119 14.38 -9.48 -11.80
N VAL A 120 15.00 -8.46 -12.40
CA VAL A 120 14.90 -8.17 -13.84
C VAL A 120 15.36 -9.33 -14.72
N THR A 121 16.33 -10.11 -14.24
CA THR A 121 16.92 -11.23 -14.98
C THR A 121 16.15 -12.54 -14.79
N ASP A 122 15.13 -12.58 -13.93
CA ASP A 122 14.36 -13.80 -13.67
C ASP A 122 13.08 -13.79 -14.50
N VAL A 123 12.90 -14.82 -15.32
CA VAL A 123 11.68 -15.02 -16.13
C VAL A 123 10.43 -15.24 -15.28
N ARG A 124 10.58 -15.66 -14.02
CA ARG A 124 9.46 -15.83 -13.08
C ARG A 124 8.99 -14.52 -12.45
N ALA A 125 9.73 -13.44 -12.68
CA ALA A 125 9.42 -12.12 -12.16
C ALA A 125 8.27 -11.44 -12.91
N ASP A 126 7.97 -11.90 -14.14
CA ASP A 126 6.88 -11.37 -14.93
C ASP A 126 5.50 -11.88 -14.48
N MET A 127 4.45 -11.20 -14.91
CA MET A 127 3.07 -11.67 -14.71
C MET A 127 2.74 -12.77 -15.71
N SER A 128 2.36 -13.95 -15.20
CA SER A 128 2.00 -15.09 -16.04
C SER A 128 0.48 -15.27 -16.15
N SER A 129 0.06 -16.29 -16.91
CA SER A 129 -1.34 -16.71 -16.98
C SER A 129 -1.92 -17.09 -15.60
N LEU A 130 -1.08 -17.55 -14.67
CA LEU A 130 -1.50 -17.87 -13.31
C LEU A 130 -2.04 -16.61 -12.60
N GLU A 131 -1.27 -15.52 -12.58
CA GLU A 131 -1.69 -14.28 -11.94
C GLU A 131 -2.85 -13.58 -12.67
N LEU A 132 -2.90 -13.69 -14.00
CA LEU A 132 -3.94 -13.06 -14.81
C LEU A 132 -5.30 -13.76 -14.71
N PHE A 133 -5.33 -15.10 -14.64
CA PHE A 133 -6.56 -15.87 -14.83
C PHE A 133 -6.91 -16.83 -13.70
N ALA A 134 -5.99 -17.17 -12.81
CA ALA A 134 -6.20 -18.22 -11.83
C ALA A 134 -6.09 -17.74 -10.38
N ALA A 135 -4.88 -17.36 -9.95
CA ALA A 135 -4.62 -17.09 -8.55
C ALA A 135 -3.43 -16.15 -8.37
N THR A 136 -3.44 -15.47 -7.23
CA THR A 136 -2.30 -14.69 -6.78
C THR A 136 -1.29 -15.59 -6.09
N ASN A 137 -0.01 -15.49 -6.49
CA ASN A 137 1.09 -16.23 -5.89
C ASN A 137 2.02 -15.26 -5.15
N VAL A 138 2.09 -15.40 -3.82
CA VAL A 138 2.95 -14.61 -2.93
C VAL A 138 3.72 -15.56 -2.03
N ASN A 139 5.05 -15.41 -2.00
CA ASN A 139 5.95 -16.33 -1.28
C ASN A 139 6.71 -15.65 -0.14
N ILE A 140 6.30 -14.43 0.24
CA ILE A 140 6.97 -13.61 1.25
C ILE A 140 6.05 -13.39 2.44
N ASP A 141 6.61 -13.50 3.62
CA ASP A 141 5.92 -13.22 4.87
C ASP A 141 5.70 -11.69 5.04
N PRO A 142 4.45 -11.21 5.24
CA PRO A 142 4.17 -9.79 5.49
C PRO A 142 4.90 -9.22 6.72
N PHE A 143 5.26 -10.04 7.71
CA PHE A 143 6.05 -9.61 8.86
C PHE A 143 7.48 -9.22 8.47
N GLU A 144 8.11 -9.97 7.55
CA GLU A 144 9.44 -9.63 7.01
C GLU A 144 9.42 -8.32 6.22
N VAL A 145 8.38 -8.12 5.41
CA VAL A 145 8.15 -6.87 4.66
C VAL A 145 8.01 -5.69 5.62
N THR A 146 7.26 -5.87 6.71
CA THR A 146 7.06 -4.83 7.71
C THR A 146 8.38 -4.46 8.40
N GLU A 147 9.17 -5.45 8.80
CA GLU A 147 10.46 -5.21 9.47
C GLU A 147 11.45 -4.49 8.56
N LEU A 148 11.46 -4.82 7.27
CA LEU A 148 12.23 -4.09 6.27
C LEU A 148 11.84 -2.59 6.24
N VAL A 149 10.54 -2.30 6.13
CA VAL A 149 10.04 -0.91 6.11
C VAL A 149 10.34 -0.21 7.43
N ARG A 150 10.20 -0.90 8.57
CA ARG A 150 10.49 -0.37 9.90
C ARG A 150 11.95 0.05 10.05
N LYS A 151 12.89 -0.80 9.60
CA LYS A 151 14.32 -0.49 9.59
C LYS A 151 14.61 0.71 8.71
N SER A 152 14.06 0.71 7.48
CA SER A 152 14.24 1.82 6.54
C SER A 152 13.76 3.15 7.11
N ALA A 153 12.53 3.20 7.65
CA ALA A 153 11.97 4.39 8.25
C ALA A 153 12.82 4.87 9.44
N LYS A 154 13.28 3.97 10.30
CA LYS A 154 14.13 4.33 11.46
C LYS A 154 15.47 4.93 11.05
N MET A 155 16.11 4.41 10.02
CA MET A 155 17.40 4.91 9.53
C MET A 155 17.24 6.27 8.84
N ARG A 156 16.25 6.38 7.96
CA ARG A 156 16.11 7.52 7.04
C ARG A 156 15.40 8.72 7.67
N ARG A 157 14.63 8.51 8.74
CA ARG A 157 14.11 9.61 9.59
C ARG A 157 15.19 10.48 10.22
N LYS A 158 16.43 9.98 10.38
CA LYS A 158 17.54 10.78 10.93
C LYS A 158 18.13 11.78 9.95
N VAL A 159 17.76 11.68 8.68
CA VAL A 159 18.26 12.52 7.59
C VAL A 159 17.37 13.76 7.37
N PHE A 160 16.19 13.79 7.98
CA PHE A 160 15.19 14.87 7.94
C PHE A 160 14.98 15.48 9.31
#